data_AF-A0AAV0VBU9-F1
#
_entry.id   AF-A0AAV0VBU9-F1
#
_cell.length_a   1.000
_cell.length_b   1.000
_cell.length_c   1.000
_cell.angle_alpha   90.00
_cell.angle_beta   90.00
_cell.angle_gamma   90.00
#
_symmetry.space_group_name_H-M   'P 1'
#
loop_
_entity.id
_entity.type
_entity.pdbx_description
1 polymer ?
#
loop_
_entity_poly.entity_id
_entity_poly.type
_entity_poly.pdbx_seq_one_letter_code
_entity_poly.pdbx_strand_id
1 'polypeptide(L)'
;MQTSVGLHAKRVKKHMLEQTAEEIANQNVLQHYVKTVYFNDLWVSFLSKMSALVGLMSFLQVQRMRHSPRGLSFIAGFEALSVLIGASTVLFIRRWINPLLAFKVAFAFSLLQGFWFMASYFSRFMALPRQAGDLLTEQIPFGLIYFVVCWTSDRYMMRTQDIAKQTAHDLRAVLKGKYSEDPTWADVVKVPQDDGPDPIVSINYSDNFTDVMDCFRGVLKTNEYSERVLALTLDVIKANPANYTVWYFRRCVLEALGSDLRAELQFTADMALEHPKNYQIWNYRRDICTMLRDGSAEKGLCAMSFDVDSKNYHAWAHRQWAVKTFRLWDGELEFVDKMLLEDVRNNSAWNHRWFVVNNTLGLATMEDRQREVGYALEKIAMAVHNESPWNYLRGLVRGHEATFAAQLKEKSQQILVTSPDCIFAAALLVDLYAKEGTEDALESASKLLETLMNDTDCVRKAYWQFRLSTLKRRE
;
A
#
# COMPACT_ATOMS: atom_id res chain seq x y z
N MET A 1 41.31 42.54 -40.50
CA MET A 1 39.90 42.16 -40.68
C MET A 1 39.74 40.69 -40.34
N GLN A 2 39.13 40.34 -39.20
CA GLN A 2 38.66 38.97 -38.98
C GLN A 2 37.44 38.76 -39.88
N THR A 3 37.47 37.74 -40.74
CA THR A 3 36.37 37.42 -41.65
C THR A 3 35.12 37.03 -40.86
N SER A 4 33.93 37.40 -41.37
CA SER A 4 32.61 37.08 -40.79
C SER A 4 32.49 35.60 -40.36
N VAL A 5 33.09 34.69 -41.13
CA VAL A 5 33.13 33.25 -40.87
C VAL A 5 33.96 32.89 -39.62
N GLY A 6 35.08 33.57 -39.38
CA GLY A 6 35.92 33.35 -38.20
C GLY A 6 35.30 33.85 -36.89
N LEU A 7 34.45 34.88 -36.97
CA LEU A 7 33.64 35.37 -35.85
C LEU A 7 32.48 34.42 -35.53
N HIS A 8 31.85 33.85 -36.56
CA HIS A 8 30.79 32.85 -36.40
C HIS A 8 31.31 31.54 -35.78
N ALA A 9 32.42 31.00 -36.28
CA ALA A 9 33.05 29.79 -35.73
C ALA A 9 33.49 29.96 -34.26
N LYS A 10 33.98 31.15 -33.88
CA LYS A 10 34.29 31.48 -32.48
C LYS A 10 33.04 31.53 -31.59
N ARG A 11 31.93 32.06 -32.09
CA ARG A 11 30.64 32.06 -31.35
C ARG A 11 30.08 30.66 -31.17
N VAL A 12 30.10 29.82 -32.21
CA VAL A 12 29.65 28.42 -32.13
C VAL A 12 30.50 27.63 -31.15
N LYS A 13 31.83 27.76 -31.21
CA LYS A 13 32.75 27.08 -30.27
C LYS A 13 32.54 27.55 -28.82
N LYS A 14 32.31 28.86 -28.62
CA LYS A 14 32.01 29.42 -27.30
C LYS A 14 30.67 28.89 -26.76
N HIS A 15 29.64 28.86 -27.60
CA HIS A 15 28.32 28.36 -27.22
C HIS A 15 28.34 26.87 -26.90
N MET A 16 29.07 26.07 -27.67
CA MET A 16 29.29 24.64 -27.39
C MET A 16 30.01 24.43 -26.05
N LEU A 17 31.06 25.20 -25.77
CA LEU A 17 31.78 25.12 -24.49
C LEU A 17 30.92 25.55 -23.30
N GLU A 18 30.05 26.55 -23.49
CA GLU A 18 29.08 27.00 -22.48
C GLU A 18 28.02 25.91 -22.22
N GLN A 19 27.50 25.27 -23.26
CA GLN A 19 26.57 24.12 -23.14
C GLN A 19 27.23 22.93 -22.44
N THR A 20 28.45 22.55 -22.80
CA THR A 20 29.16 21.45 -22.14
C THR A 20 29.47 21.76 -20.67
N ALA A 21 29.80 23.02 -20.34
CA ALA A 21 30.02 23.44 -18.96
C ALA A 21 28.73 23.40 -18.12
N GLU A 22 27.61 23.79 -18.73
CA GLU A 22 26.27 23.72 -18.14
C GLU A 22 25.83 22.26 -17.91
N GLU A 23 26.06 21.37 -18.88
CA GLU A 23 25.82 19.92 -18.75
C GLU A 23 26.62 19.28 -17.60
N ILE A 24 27.91 19.63 -17.47
CA ILE A 24 28.77 19.15 -16.38
C ILE A 24 28.27 19.69 -15.02
N ALA A 25 27.91 20.96 -14.94
CA ALA A 25 27.34 21.55 -13.73
C ALA A 25 26.03 20.85 -13.34
N ASN A 26 25.19 20.54 -14.31
CA ASN A 26 23.89 19.89 -14.09
C ASN A 26 24.02 18.39 -13.72
N GLN A 27 25.00 17.66 -14.27
CA GLN A 27 25.35 16.32 -13.81
C GLN A 27 25.83 16.32 -12.35
N ASN A 28 26.63 17.32 -11.96
CA ASN A 28 27.06 17.46 -10.58
C ASN A 28 25.88 17.73 -9.63
N VAL A 29 24.88 18.52 -10.06
CA VAL A 29 23.63 18.73 -9.31
C VAL A 29 22.84 17.44 -9.15
N LEU A 30 22.71 16.62 -10.20
CA LEU A 30 22.04 15.31 -10.14
C LEU A 30 22.77 14.31 -9.24
N GLN A 31 24.11 14.27 -9.29
CA GLN A 31 24.90 13.45 -8.38
C GLN A 31 24.77 13.92 -6.93
N HIS A 32 24.73 15.23 -6.70
CA HIS A 32 24.47 15.79 -5.39
C HIS A 32 23.08 15.40 -4.88
N TYR A 33 22.07 15.49 -5.73
CA TYR A 33 20.70 15.04 -5.44
C TYR A 33 20.62 13.56 -5.03
N VAL A 34 21.24 12.66 -5.79
CA VAL A 34 21.26 11.21 -5.45
C VAL A 34 21.90 10.97 -4.09
N LYS A 35 23.02 11.66 -3.79
CA LYS A 35 23.67 11.60 -2.48
C LYS A 35 22.76 12.13 -1.36
N THR A 36 22.06 13.24 -1.59
CA THR A 36 21.12 13.82 -0.62
C THR A 36 19.94 12.90 -0.34
N VAL A 37 19.34 12.29 -1.36
CA VAL A 37 18.22 11.34 -1.20
C VAL A 37 18.66 10.11 -0.43
N TYR A 38 19.78 9.49 -0.82
CA TYR A 38 20.32 8.32 -0.14
C TYR A 38 20.65 8.61 1.33
N PHE A 39 21.32 9.74 1.59
CA PHE A 39 21.62 10.17 2.96
C PHE A 39 20.35 10.39 3.78
N ASN A 40 19.33 11.05 3.22
CA ASN A 40 18.08 11.31 3.91
C ASN A 40 17.30 10.04 4.22
N ASP A 41 17.25 9.06 3.32
CA ASP A 41 16.60 7.77 3.59
C ASP A 41 17.32 7.00 4.70
N LEU A 42 18.66 7.00 4.68
CA LEU A 42 19.47 6.43 5.76
C LEU A 42 19.22 7.15 7.09
N TRP A 43 19.10 8.48 7.06
CA TRP A 43 18.83 9.31 8.23
C TRP A 43 17.43 9.08 8.81
N VAL A 44 16.40 9.01 7.97
CA VAL A 44 15.02 8.65 8.36
C VAL A 44 15.00 7.26 8.98
N SER A 45 15.71 6.29 8.38
CA SER A 45 15.82 4.95 8.95
C SER A 45 16.54 4.96 10.30
N PHE A 46 17.60 5.74 10.46
CA PHE A 46 18.33 5.86 11.71
C PHE A 46 17.44 6.47 12.80
N LEU A 47 16.82 7.62 12.53
CA LEU A 47 15.90 8.29 13.46
C LEU A 47 14.72 7.38 13.84
N SER A 48 14.14 6.67 12.87
CA SER A 48 13.06 5.72 13.15
C SER A 48 13.49 4.63 14.14
N LYS A 49 14.72 4.09 13.99
CA LYS A 49 15.26 3.07 14.89
C LYS A 49 15.54 3.64 16.29
N MET A 50 15.86 4.93 16.42
CA MET A 50 16.05 5.58 17.72
C MET A 50 14.76 5.61 18.57
N SER A 51 13.57 5.49 17.96
CA SER A 51 12.32 5.32 18.72
C SER A 51 12.30 4.05 19.57
N ALA A 52 12.97 2.98 19.13
CA ALA A 52 13.10 1.76 19.92
C ALA A 52 13.95 2.00 21.17
N LEU A 53 14.95 2.89 21.10
CA LEU A 53 15.74 3.29 22.25
C LEU A 53 14.91 4.12 23.23
N VAL A 54 14.03 5.01 22.76
CA VAL A 54 13.06 5.72 23.61
C VAL A 54 12.15 4.72 24.33
N GLY A 55 11.60 3.74 23.59
CA GLY A 55 10.78 2.68 24.18
C GLY A 55 11.53 1.83 25.20
N LEU A 56 12.78 1.45 24.91
CA LEU A 56 13.65 0.70 25.82
C LEU A 56 13.95 1.49 27.09
N MET A 57 14.33 2.76 26.98
CA MET A 57 14.63 3.62 28.12
C MET A 57 13.40 3.81 29.01
N SER A 58 12.23 4.05 28.40
CA SER A 58 10.96 4.14 29.13
C SER A 58 10.58 2.82 29.79
N PHE A 59 10.81 1.68 29.14
CA PHE A 59 10.60 0.36 29.75
C PHE A 59 11.52 0.12 30.95
N LEU A 60 12.82 0.39 30.81
CA LEU A 60 13.79 0.26 31.90
C LEU A 60 13.43 1.14 33.09
N GLN A 61 12.95 2.36 32.84
CA GLN A 61 12.51 3.26 33.89
C GLN A 61 11.27 2.73 34.61
N VAL A 62 10.30 2.17 33.88
CA VAL A 62 9.12 1.50 34.46
C VAL A 62 9.51 0.27 35.28
N GLN A 63 10.46 -0.56 34.81
CA GLN A 63 10.94 -1.72 35.58
C GLN A 63 11.64 -1.31 36.88
N ARG A 64 12.48 -0.26 36.85
CA ARG A 64 13.09 0.30 38.07
C ARG A 64 12.02 0.77 39.06
N MET A 65 10.93 1.36 38.58
CA MET A 65 9.81 1.78 39.44
C MET A 65 9.07 0.58 40.05
N ARG A 66 8.93 -0.54 39.33
CA ARG A 66 8.29 -1.76 39.83
C ARG A 66 9.02 -2.39 41.01
N HIS A 67 10.35 -2.25 41.06
CA HIS A 67 11.20 -2.72 42.17
C HIS A 67 11.41 -1.66 43.27
N SER A 68 10.79 -0.48 43.15
CA SER A 68 10.85 0.57 44.16
C SER A 68 9.83 0.30 45.28
N PRO A 69 10.11 0.66 46.55
CA PRO A 69 9.18 0.50 47.68
C PRO A 69 7.81 1.19 47.51
N ARG A 70 7.67 2.03 46.47
CA ARG A 70 6.46 2.83 46.19
C ARG A 70 5.58 2.28 45.06
N GLY A 71 5.95 1.16 44.43
CA GLY A 71 5.17 0.54 43.34
C GLY A 71 5.05 1.37 42.05
N LEU A 72 4.11 1.01 41.17
CA LEU A 72 3.76 1.80 39.98
C LEU A 72 3.09 3.12 40.41
N SER A 73 3.80 4.22 40.27
CA SER A 73 3.29 5.56 40.59
C SER A 73 2.79 6.31 39.36
N PHE A 74 2.19 7.49 39.54
CA PHE A 74 1.75 8.43 38.49
C PHE A 74 2.84 8.72 37.43
N ILE A 75 4.11 8.52 37.81
CA ILE A 75 5.31 8.62 36.97
C ILE A 75 5.30 7.62 35.80
N ALA A 76 4.61 6.47 35.89
CA ALA A 76 4.46 5.55 34.76
C ALA A 76 3.72 6.19 33.57
N GLY A 77 2.83 7.15 33.84
CA GLY A 77 2.17 7.96 32.81
C GLY A 77 3.14 8.85 32.03
N PHE A 78 4.22 9.32 32.67
CA PHE A 78 5.27 10.10 32.01
C PHE A 78 6.06 9.26 31.00
N GLU A 79 6.31 7.98 31.32
CA GLU A 79 7.00 7.05 30.41
C GLU A 79 6.08 6.55 29.30
N ALA A 80 4.79 6.34 29.59
CA ALA A 80 3.79 6.06 28.55
C ALA A 80 3.71 7.23 27.54
N LEU A 81 3.80 8.47 28.03
CA LEU A 81 3.85 9.66 27.19
C LEU A 81 5.09 9.68 26.28
N SER A 82 6.28 9.26 26.78
CA SER A 82 7.48 9.11 25.95
C SER A 82 7.29 8.13 24.79
N VAL A 83 6.64 6.99 25.05
CA VAL A 83 6.35 5.96 24.03
C VAL A 83 5.36 6.48 22.99
N LEU A 84 4.30 7.16 23.43
CA LEU A 84 3.30 7.77 22.54
C LEU A 84 3.92 8.86 21.66
N ILE A 85 4.78 9.71 22.22
CA ILE A 85 5.54 10.70 21.45
C ILE A 85 6.46 9.99 20.45
N GLY A 86 7.16 8.93 20.88
CA GLY A 86 8.04 8.14 20.01
C GLY A 86 7.29 7.56 18.81
N ALA A 87 6.17 6.89 19.05
CA ALA A 87 5.34 6.29 18.00
C ALA A 87 4.77 7.34 17.04
N SER A 88 4.18 8.43 17.57
CA SER A 88 3.64 9.51 16.74
C SER A 88 4.71 10.27 15.95
N THR A 89 5.92 10.40 16.50
CA THR A 89 7.08 10.98 15.79
C THR A 89 7.55 10.08 14.65
N VAL A 90 7.55 8.75 14.82
CA VAL A 90 7.85 7.81 13.73
C VAL A 90 6.80 7.93 12.62
N LEU A 91 5.52 7.98 12.97
CA LEU A 91 4.44 8.19 12.00
C LEU A 91 4.60 9.50 11.23
N PHE A 92 5.06 10.57 11.91
CA PHE A 92 5.37 11.86 11.30
C PHE A 92 6.53 11.77 10.30
N ILE A 93 7.71 11.28 10.71
CA ILE A 93 8.91 11.28 9.84
C ILE A 93 8.81 10.26 8.69
N ARG A 94 8.09 9.15 8.88
CA ARG A 94 7.87 8.13 7.85
C ARG A 94 6.72 8.47 6.90
N ARG A 95 5.91 9.48 7.24
CA ARG A 95 4.72 9.90 6.47
C ARG A 95 3.72 8.76 6.20
N TRP A 96 3.59 7.80 7.13
CA TRP A 96 2.69 6.63 6.99
C TRP A 96 1.20 7.00 7.10
N ILE A 97 0.88 8.09 7.81
CA ILE A 97 -0.48 8.65 7.96
C ILE A 97 -0.38 10.14 7.59
N ASN A 98 -1.50 10.87 7.55
CA ASN A 98 -1.51 12.32 7.42
C ASN A 98 -0.43 12.97 8.32
N PRO A 99 0.68 13.48 7.74
CA PRO A 99 1.86 13.86 8.51
C PRO A 99 1.60 15.08 9.39
N LEU A 100 0.65 15.94 9.00
CA LEU A 100 0.21 17.08 9.80
C LEU A 100 -0.52 16.62 11.07
N LEU A 101 -1.33 15.56 10.98
CA LEU A 101 -2.01 14.99 12.13
C LEU A 101 -1.02 14.33 13.08
N ALA A 102 -0.11 13.49 12.55
CA ALA A 102 0.93 12.84 13.34
C ALA A 102 1.84 13.87 14.04
N PHE A 103 2.24 14.93 13.33
CA PHE A 103 2.98 16.05 13.91
C PHE A 103 2.22 16.72 15.05
N LYS A 104 0.93 17.07 14.85
CA LYS A 104 0.11 17.74 15.88
C LYS A 104 0.00 16.90 17.15
N VAL A 105 -0.16 15.58 17.01
CA VAL A 105 -0.21 14.64 18.14
C VAL A 105 1.13 14.59 18.88
N ALA A 106 2.23 14.38 18.15
CA ALA A 106 3.57 14.33 18.74
C ALA A 106 3.95 15.66 19.42
N PHE A 107 3.63 16.78 18.78
CA PHE A 107 3.86 18.12 19.30
C PHE A 107 3.07 18.38 20.59
N ALA A 108 1.76 18.10 20.59
CA ALA A 108 0.92 18.31 21.77
C ALA A 108 1.39 17.48 22.98
N PHE A 109 1.71 16.20 22.76
CA PHE A 109 2.24 15.35 23.83
C PHE A 109 3.63 15.77 24.28
N SER A 110 4.49 16.25 23.38
CA SER A 110 5.81 16.77 23.74
C SER A 110 5.72 18.02 24.64
N LEU A 111 4.77 18.92 24.36
CA LEU A 111 4.51 20.09 25.20
C LEU A 111 4.00 19.67 26.58
N LEU A 112 3.08 18.71 26.63
CA LEU A 112 2.56 18.16 27.89
C LEU A 112 3.69 17.53 28.72
N GLN A 113 4.57 16.75 28.08
CA GLN A 113 5.71 16.13 28.74
C GLN A 113 6.73 17.17 29.22
N GLY A 114 7.00 18.19 28.41
CA GLY A 114 7.91 19.28 28.75
C GLY A 114 7.40 20.11 29.93
N PHE A 115 6.11 20.45 29.94
CA PHE A 115 5.49 21.17 31.05
C PHE A 115 5.56 20.36 32.35
N TRP A 116 5.22 19.07 32.30
CA TRP A 116 5.33 18.18 33.46
C TRP A 116 6.78 18.09 33.97
N PHE A 117 7.74 17.91 33.06
CA PHE A 117 9.16 17.89 33.42
C PHE A 117 9.62 19.19 34.09
N MET A 118 9.27 20.34 33.52
CA MET A 118 9.62 21.66 34.05
C MET A 118 8.95 21.94 35.40
N ALA A 119 7.68 21.57 35.57
CA ALA A 119 6.98 21.70 36.84
C ALA A 119 7.66 20.88 37.95
N SER A 120 7.99 19.61 37.69
CA SER A 120 8.71 18.77 38.65
C SER A 120 10.16 19.23 38.87
N TYR A 121 10.82 19.83 37.88
CA TYR A 121 12.13 20.44 38.06
C TYR A 121 12.05 21.69 38.95
N PHE A 122 11.06 22.56 38.71
CA PHE A 122 10.85 23.77 39.48
C PHE A 122 10.49 23.48 40.95
N SER A 123 9.60 22.53 41.21
CA SER A 123 9.27 22.10 42.58
C SER A 123 10.50 21.62 43.35
N ARG A 124 11.41 20.88 42.68
CA ARG A 124 12.69 20.44 43.28
C ARG A 124 13.63 21.61 43.52
N PHE A 125 13.77 22.51 42.54
CA PHE A 125 14.64 23.68 42.63
C PHE A 125 14.22 24.62 43.78
N MET A 126 12.91 24.80 43.98
CA MET A 126 12.33 25.61 45.05
C MET A 126 12.21 24.86 46.40
N ALA A 127 12.72 23.63 46.50
CA ALA A 127 12.64 22.77 47.69
C ALA A 127 11.21 22.62 48.26
N LEU A 128 10.19 22.62 47.39
CA LEU A 128 8.80 22.42 47.80
C LEU A 128 8.56 20.98 48.27
N PRO A 129 7.58 20.75 49.17
CA PRO A 129 7.19 19.40 49.56
C PRO A 129 6.80 18.57 48.34
N ARG A 130 7.32 17.35 48.25
CA ARG A 130 7.09 16.46 47.10
C ARG A 130 5.61 16.09 47.00
N GLN A 131 5.01 16.31 45.83
CA GLN A 131 3.61 16.00 45.56
C GLN A 131 3.48 14.71 44.72
N ALA A 132 2.26 14.16 44.69
CA ALA A 132 1.93 13.03 43.84
C ALA A 132 2.11 13.44 42.37
N GLY A 133 3.00 12.75 41.65
CA GLY A 133 3.32 13.03 40.26
C GLY A 133 4.62 13.79 40.02
N ASP A 134 5.33 14.19 41.08
CA ASP A 134 6.70 14.70 40.93
C ASP A 134 7.64 13.62 40.41
N LEU A 135 8.39 13.97 39.36
CA LEU A 135 9.37 13.10 38.72
C LEU A 135 10.57 12.79 39.64
N LEU A 136 11.27 11.70 39.36
CA LEU A 136 12.53 11.35 40.02
C LEU A 136 13.67 12.24 39.50
N THR A 137 14.75 12.34 40.29
CA THR A 137 15.91 13.17 39.91
C THR A 137 16.55 12.74 38.60
N GLU A 138 16.60 11.42 38.38
CA GLU A 138 17.19 10.76 37.22
C GLU A 138 16.26 10.69 36.00
N GLN A 139 15.03 11.22 36.08
CA GLN A 139 14.11 11.14 34.95
C GLN A 139 14.43 12.17 33.89
N ILE A 140 14.37 11.72 32.65
CA ILE A 140 14.69 12.50 31.45
C ILE A 140 13.50 12.40 30.50
N PRO A 141 13.05 13.51 29.89
CA PRO A 141 11.92 13.50 28.94
C PRO A 141 12.37 12.98 27.57
N PHE A 142 12.67 11.67 27.47
CA PHE A 142 13.19 11.06 26.25
C PHE A 142 12.27 11.22 25.03
N GLY A 143 10.95 11.19 25.24
CA GLY A 143 9.96 11.46 24.18
C GLY A 143 10.12 12.85 23.57
N LEU A 144 10.10 13.89 24.40
CA LEU A 144 10.31 15.28 23.99
C LEU A 144 11.66 15.48 23.27
N ILE A 145 12.76 14.97 23.85
CA ILE A 145 14.10 15.10 23.25
C ILE A 145 14.12 14.48 21.86
N TYR A 146 13.58 13.25 21.73
CA TYR A 146 13.49 12.56 20.46
C TYR A 146 12.64 13.31 19.42
N PHE A 147 11.48 13.82 19.83
CA PHE A 147 10.61 14.62 18.97
C PHE A 147 11.32 15.89 18.46
N VAL A 148 12.01 16.63 19.33
CA VAL A 148 12.75 17.85 18.93
C VAL A 148 13.83 17.50 17.90
N VAL A 149 14.64 16.47 18.14
CA VAL A 149 15.68 16.03 17.21
C VAL A 149 15.09 15.65 15.85
N CYS A 150 13.98 14.91 15.84
CA CYS A 150 13.30 14.50 14.61
C CYS A 150 12.65 15.69 13.88
N TRP A 151 12.03 16.61 14.60
CA TRP A 151 11.38 17.80 14.04
C TRP A 151 12.40 18.78 13.45
N THR A 152 13.51 19.03 14.14
CA THR A 152 14.61 19.83 13.60
C THR A 152 15.21 19.16 12.37
N SER A 153 15.40 17.83 12.39
CA SER A 153 15.86 17.07 11.22
C SER A 153 14.88 17.17 10.04
N ASP A 154 13.58 17.12 10.28
CA ASP A 154 12.55 17.26 9.23
C ASP A 154 12.65 18.62 8.53
N ARG A 155 12.75 19.69 9.33
CA ARG A 155 12.72 21.07 8.85
C ARG A 155 13.94 21.43 7.99
N TYR A 156 15.11 20.89 8.32
CA TYR A 156 16.38 21.28 7.67
C TYR A 156 16.92 20.23 6.69
N MET A 157 16.52 18.95 6.80
CA MET A 157 17.08 17.87 5.98
C MET A 157 16.02 17.16 5.14
N MET A 158 14.84 16.84 5.69
CA MET A 158 13.83 16.03 4.99
C MET A 158 12.94 16.84 4.04
N ARG A 159 12.59 18.10 4.37
CA ARG A 159 11.93 19.01 3.41
C ARG A 159 12.78 19.31 2.17
N THR A 160 14.10 19.27 2.34
CA THR A 160 15.07 19.44 1.25
C THR A 160 15.01 18.27 0.26
N GLN A 161 14.54 17.08 0.67
CA GLN A 161 14.40 15.92 -0.21
C GLN A 161 13.27 16.08 -1.24
N ASP A 162 12.12 16.63 -0.83
CA ASP A 162 10.98 16.86 -1.74
C ASP A 162 11.29 17.97 -2.72
N ILE A 163 11.93 19.05 -2.23
CA ILE A 163 12.39 20.15 -3.07
C ILE A 163 13.45 19.63 -4.05
N ALA A 164 14.44 18.85 -3.59
CA ALA A 164 15.46 18.32 -4.47
C ALA A 164 14.90 17.27 -5.45
N LYS A 165 13.87 16.50 -5.08
CA LYS A 165 13.13 15.59 -5.97
C LYS A 165 12.45 16.35 -7.10
N GLN A 166 11.71 17.41 -6.74
CA GLN A 166 11.04 18.28 -7.70
C GLN A 166 12.08 18.97 -8.59
N THR A 167 13.12 19.57 -8.01
CA THR A 167 14.20 20.23 -8.76
C THR A 167 14.94 19.26 -9.67
N ALA A 168 15.26 18.04 -9.26
CA ALA A 168 15.92 17.05 -10.12
C ALA A 168 15.01 16.54 -11.24
N HIS A 169 13.71 16.42 -10.98
CA HIS A 169 12.72 16.09 -12.00
C HIS A 169 12.60 17.22 -13.03
N ASP A 170 12.47 18.46 -12.56
CA ASP A 170 12.40 19.66 -13.40
C ASP A 170 13.71 19.86 -14.18
N LEU A 171 14.87 19.60 -13.56
CA LEU A 171 16.18 19.62 -14.25
C LEU A 171 16.26 18.52 -15.31
N ARG A 172 15.82 17.29 -15.02
CA ARG A 172 15.82 16.18 -15.99
C ARG A 172 14.91 16.48 -17.18
N ALA A 173 13.78 17.13 -16.96
CA ALA A 173 12.86 17.56 -18.01
C ALA A 173 13.45 18.68 -18.87
N VAL A 174 14.28 19.56 -18.30
CA VAL A 174 15.03 20.59 -19.04
C VAL A 174 16.27 20.00 -19.76
N LEU A 175 16.90 18.97 -19.18
CA LEU A 175 18.11 18.33 -19.71
C LEU A 175 17.84 17.38 -20.89
N LYS A 176 16.64 16.79 -21.00
CA LYS A 176 16.19 16.20 -22.26
C LYS A 176 15.67 17.35 -23.12
N GLY A 177 16.42 17.74 -24.15
CA GLY A 177 15.96 18.73 -25.12
C GLY A 177 14.59 18.35 -25.71
N LYS A 178 13.84 19.35 -26.19
CA LYS A 178 12.55 19.12 -26.84
C LYS A 178 12.73 18.26 -28.09
N TYR A 179 11.84 17.31 -28.33
CA TYR A 179 11.79 16.50 -29.56
C TYR A 179 11.63 17.36 -30.83
N SER A 180 11.01 18.53 -30.71
CA SER A 180 10.95 19.55 -31.76
C SER A 180 12.31 20.17 -32.10
N GLU A 181 13.26 20.19 -31.18
CA GLU A 181 14.59 20.79 -31.31
C GLU A 181 15.69 19.74 -31.54
N ASP A 182 15.42 18.47 -31.23
CA ASP A 182 16.37 17.36 -31.40
C ASP A 182 16.58 17.01 -32.90
N PRO A 183 17.81 17.16 -33.44
CA PRO A 183 18.12 16.84 -34.83
C PRO A 183 17.84 15.37 -35.20
N THR A 184 17.91 14.45 -34.22
CA THR A 184 17.65 13.02 -34.44
C THR A 184 16.18 12.72 -34.71
N TRP A 185 15.28 13.67 -34.48
CA TRP A 185 13.85 13.59 -34.75
C TRP A 185 13.40 14.51 -35.88
N ALA A 186 14.32 15.20 -36.57
CA ALA A 186 13.98 16.20 -37.59
C ALA A 186 13.20 15.62 -38.79
N ASP A 187 13.35 14.31 -39.05
CA ASP A 187 12.64 13.58 -40.11
C ASP A 187 11.18 13.23 -39.73
N VAL A 188 10.85 13.24 -38.43
CA VAL A 188 9.49 12.97 -37.95
C VAL A 188 8.70 14.27 -37.90
N VAL A 189 7.60 14.31 -38.66
CA VAL A 189 6.61 15.40 -38.57
C VAL A 189 5.83 15.25 -37.26
N LYS A 190 5.94 16.25 -36.38
CA LYS A 190 5.20 16.31 -35.11
C LYS A 190 3.73 16.62 -35.42
N VAL A 191 2.82 15.81 -34.87
CA VAL A 191 1.38 15.88 -35.17
C VAL A 191 0.63 16.37 -33.93
N PRO A 192 0.13 17.62 -33.93
CA PRO A 192 -0.68 18.16 -32.85
C PRO A 192 -1.92 17.30 -32.57
N GLN A 193 -2.44 17.37 -31.34
CA GLN A 193 -3.76 16.84 -31.04
C GLN A 193 -4.83 17.66 -31.77
N ASP A 194 -5.71 17.00 -32.51
CA ASP A 194 -6.89 17.61 -33.11
C ASP A 194 -8.10 17.40 -32.20
N ASP A 195 -8.42 18.40 -31.37
CA ASP A 195 -9.61 18.43 -30.50
C ASP A 195 -10.81 19.11 -31.18
N GLY A 196 -10.70 19.42 -32.49
CA GLY A 196 -11.72 20.14 -33.26
C GLY A 196 -11.77 21.65 -32.99
N PRO A 197 -12.69 22.38 -33.66
CA PRO A 197 -12.80 23.84 -33.54
C PRO A 197 -13.37 24.30 -32.18
N ASP A 198 -14.20 23.48 -31.54
CA ASP A 198 -14.87 23.77 -30.27
C ASP A 198 -14.55 22.67 -29.24
N PRO A 199 -13.33 22.65 -28.67
CA PRO A 199 -12.86 21.54 -27.85
C PRO A 199 -13.62 21.47 -26.52
N ILE A 200 -14.10 20.29 -26.16
CA ILE A 200 -14.69 19.98 -24.85
C ILE A 200 -13.68 19.24 -23.98
N VAL A 201 -13.75 19.45 -22.65
CA VAL A 201 -12.83 18.85 -21.66
C VAL A 201 -11.33 19.01 -22.02
N SER A 202 -10.99 20.12 -22.70
CA SER A 202 -9.61 20.40 -23.12
C SER A 202 -8.69 20.51 -21.91
N ILE A 203 -7.56 19.83 -21.98
CA ILE A 203 -6.54 19.84 -20.95
C ILE A 203 -5.47 20.86 -21.34
N ASN A 204 -5.17 21.78 -20.43
CA ASN A 204 -4.07 22.72 -20.60
C ASN A 204 -2.73 22.02 -20.34
N TYR A 205 -2.19 21.34 -21.36
CA TYR A 205 -0.95 20.60 -21.29
C TYR A 205 0.28 21.52 -21.12
N SER A 206 1.33 21.01 -20.48
CA SER A 206 2.64 21.68 -20.50
C SER A 206 3.30 21.53 -21.88
N ASP A 207 4.18 22.47 -22.24
CA ASP A 207 4.95 22.42 -23.48
C ASP A 207 5.66 21.08 -23.68
N ASN A 208 6.23 20.52 -22.61
CA ASN A 208 6.93 19.23 -22.65
C ASN A 208 5.95 18.08 -22.94
N PHE A 209 4.77 18.08 -22.32
CA PHE A 209 3.77 17.05 -22.60
C PHE A 209 3.31 17.11 -24.05
N THR A 210 3.02 18.31 -24.56
CA THR A 210 2.63 18.55 -25.94
C THR A 210 3.72 18.07 -26.91
N ASP A 211 4.98 18.46 -26.68
CA ASP A 211 6.12 18.09 -27.54
C ASP A 211 6.33 16.57 -27.62
N VAL A 212 6.30 15.88 -26.47
CA VAL A 212 6.41 14.41 -26.40
C VAL A 212 5.24 13.73 -27.13
N MET A 213 4.02 14.18 -26.88
CA MET A 213 2.82 13.57 -27.47
C MET A 213 2.69 13.85 -28.96
N ASP A 214 3.08 15.03 -29.43
CA ASP A 214 3.04 15.39 -30.85
C ASP A 214 4.08 14.59 -31.64
N CYS A 215 5.26 14.39 -31.07
CA CYS A 215 6.26 13.47 -31.60
C CYS A 215 5.72 12.03 -31.67
N PHE A 216 5.10 11.56 -30.58
CA PHE A 216 4.50 10.23 -30.54
C PHE A 216 3.39 10.02 -31.57
N ARG A 217 2.48 10.99 -31.76
CA ARG A 217 1.46 10.93 -32.82
C ARG A 217 2.09 10.91 -34.22
N GLY A 218 3.19 11.63 -34.42
CA GLY A 218 3.99 11.59 -35.65
C GLY A 218 4.51 10.18 -35.96
N VAL A 219 5.14 9.54 -34.98
CA VAL A 219 5.65 8.17 -35.08
C VAL A 219 4.53 7.15 -35.30
N LEU A 220 3.40 7.28 -34.60
CA LEU A 220 2.25 6.40 -34.78
C LEU A 220 1.74 6.45 -36.24
N LYS A 221 1.78 7.63 -36.86
CA LYS A 221 1.33 7.81 -38.26
C LYS A 221 2.28 7.18 -39.27
N THR A 222 3.59 7.19 -39.02
CA THR A 222 4.59 6.53 -39.88
C THR A 222 4.73 5.04 -39.57
N ASN A 223 4.20 4.59 -38.43
CA ASN A 223 4.32 3.22 -37.94
C ASN A 223 5.78 2.76 -37.84
N GLU A 224 6.66 3.65 -37.38
CA GLU A 224 8.09 3.35 -37.23
C GLU A 224 8.35 2.46 -36.00
N TYR A 225 9.11 1.39 -36.22
CA TYR A 225 9.62 0.52 -35.14
C TYR A 225 11.15 0.59 -35.09
N SER A 226 11.67 1.36 -34.13
CA SER A 226 13.10 1.61 -33.98
C SER A 226 13.49 1.79 -32.51
N GLU A 227 14.79 1.70 -32.20
CA GLU A 227 15.31 1.92 -30.84
C GLU A 227 15.00 3.33 -30.32
N ARG A 228 15.03 4.37 -31.18
CA ARG A 228 14.65 5.74 -30.78
C ARG A 228 13.17 5.84 -30.43
N VAL A 229 12.31 5.12 -31.15
CA VAL A 229 10.88 5.02 -30.83
C VAL A 229 10.67 4.28 -29.52
N LEU A 230 11.42 3.19 -29.27
CA LEU A 230 11.37 2.51 -27.99
C LEU A 230 11.73 3.45 -26.83
N ALA A 231 12.73 4.31 -27.00
CA ALA A 231 13.07 5.35 -26.01
C ALA A 231 11.96 6.41 -25.86
N LEU A 232 11.35 6.88 -26.96
CA LEU A 232 10.23 7.83 -26.93
C LEU A 232 9.04 7.27 -26.16
N THR A 233 8.69 5.99 -26.34
CA THR A 233 7.57 5.39 -25.60
C THR A 233 7.76 5.43 -24.08
N LEU A 234 9.00 5.38 -23.58
CA LEU A 234 9.26 5.56 -22.14
C LEU A 234 8.90 6.97 -21.67
N ASP A 235 9.18 7.99 -22.48
CA ASP A 235 8.87 9.37 -22.12
C ASP A 235 7.37 9.64 -22.18
N VAL A 236 6.67 9.07 -23.16
CA VAL A 236 5.20 9.10 -23.24
C VAL A 236 4.57 8.39 -22.04
N ILE A 237 5.10 7.23 -21.63
CA ILE A 237 4.63 6.49 -20.45
C ILE A 237 4.87 7.28 -19.17
N LYS A 238 6.02 7.94 -19.02
CA LYS A 238 6.29 8.82 -17.87
C LYS A 238 5.34 10.02 -17.83
N ALA A 239 5.02 10.59 -18.99
CA ALA A 239 4.09 11.69 -19.10
C ALA A 239 2.65 11.27 -18.77
N ASN A 240 2.22 10.08 -19.20
CA ASN A 240 0.92 9.52 -18.87
C ASN A 240 0.95 7.97 -18.87
N PRO A 241 1.15 7.32 -17.71
CA PRO A 241 1.23 5.87 -17.64
C PRO A 241 -0.13 5.18 -17.88
N ALA A 242 -1.24 5.92 -17.92
CA ALA A 242 -2.56 5.37 -18.22
C ALA A 242 -2.90 5.37 -19.73
N ASN A 243 -2.04 5.95 -20.58
CA ASN A 243 -2.23 5.94 -22.03
C ASN A 243 -2.01 4.52 -22.58
N TYR A 244 -3.08 3.78 -22.82
CA TYR A 244 -2.99 2.39 -23.29
C TYR A 244 -2.40 2.26 -24.70
N THR A 245 -2.51 3.29 -25.54
CA THR A 245 -1.98 3.28 -26.91
C THR A 245 -0.46 3.19 -26.92
N VAL A 246 0.24 3.89 -26.02
CA VAL A 246 1.71 3.79 -25.93
C VAL A 246 2.15 2.41 -25.45
N TRP A 247 1.46 1.80 -24.49
CA TRP A 247 1.80 0.46 -24.02
C TRP A 247 1.65 -0.59 -25.12
N TYR A 248 0.56 -0.51 -25.89
CA TYR A 248 0.37 -1.35 -27.07
C TYR A 248 1.49 -1.14 -28.09
N PHE A 249 1.77 0.11 -28.44
CA PHE A 249 2.77 0.44 -29.46
C PHE A 249 4.19 0.04 -29.02
N ARG A 250 4.53 0.24 -27.74
CA ARG A 250 5.80 -0.19 -27.15
C ARG A 250 6.00 -1.70 -27.29
N ARG A 251 4.96 -2.51 -27.06
CA ARG A 251 5.02 -3.97 -27.28
C ARG A 251 5.32 -4.29 -28.74
N CYS A 252 4.64 -3.66 -29.69
CA CYS A 252 4.89 -3.86 -31.12
C CYS A 252 6.34 -3.50 -31.49
N VAL A 253 6.88 -2.42 -30.93
CA VAL A 253 8.28 -2.01 -31.15
C VAL A 253 9.26 -3.05 -30.60
N LEU A 254 9.05 -3.54 -29.37
CA LEU A 254 9.88 -4.59 -28.77
C LEU A 254 9.86 -5.89 -29.60
N GLU A 255 8.68 -6.29 -30.09
CA GLU A 255 8.53 -7.45 -30.98
C GLU A 255 9.28 -7.28 -32.29
N ALA A 256 9.13 -6.13 -32.95
CA ALA A 256 9.79 -5.83 -34.21
C ALA A 256 11.32 -5.77 -34.09
N LEU A 257 11.84 -5.30 -32.96
CA LEU A 257 13.28 -5.21 -32.70
C LEU A 257 13.89 -6.54 -32.22
N GLY A 258 13.07 -7.51 -31.79
CA GLY A 258 13.57 -8.72 -31.15
C GLY A 258 14.34 -8.44 -29.85
N SER A 259 13.94 -7.40 -29.11
CA SER A 259 14.63 -6.93 -27.91
C SER A 259 14.62 -7.97 -26.78
N ASP A 260 15.62 -7.91 -25.88
CA ASP A 260 15.61 -8.70 -24.65
C ASP A 260 14.54 -8.19 -23.67
N LEU A 261 13.50 -8.99 -23.47
CA LEU A 261 12.36 -8.66 -22.63
C LEU A 261 12.67 -8.75 -21.12
N ARG A 262 13.83 -9.28 -20.70
CA ARG A 262 14.20 -9.32 -19.27
C ARG A 262 14.41 -7.94 -18.67
N ALA A 263 14.99 -7.02 -19.43
CA ALA A 263 15.10 -5.62 -19.02
C ALA A 263 13.70 -4.99 -18.87
N GLU A 264 12.76 -5.39 -19.73
CA GLU A 264 11.37 -4.93 -19.70
C GLU A 264 10.61 -5.45 -18.47
N LEU A 265 10.91 -6.67 -18.00
CA LEU A 265 10.38 -7.18 -16.74
C LEU A 265 10.84 -6.34 -15.54
N GLN A 266 12.08 -5.85 -15.53
CA GLN A 266 12.53 -4.97 -14.46
C GLN A 266 11.81 -3.61 -14.52
N PHE A 267 11.75 -3.01 -15.71
CA PHE A 267 11.04 -1.74 -15.92
C PHE A 267 9.57 -1.82 -15.46
N THR A 268 8.85 -2.87 -15.84
CA THR A 268 7.44 -3.05 -15.45
C THR A 268 7.27 -3.37 -13.96
N ALA A 269 8.28 -3.98 -13.31
CA ALA A 269 8.27 -4.20 -11.87
C ALA A 269 8.35 -2.86 -11.13
N ASP A 270 9.28 -2.00 -11.54
CA ASP A 270 9.46 -0.67 -10.95
C ASP A 270 8.19 0.17 -11.13
N MET A 271 7.64 0.18 -12.35
CA MET A 271 6.38 0.88 -12.67
C MET A 271 5.19 0.35 -11.87
N ALA A 272 5.10 -0.96 -11.63
CA ALA A 272 4.02 -1.55 -10.84
C ALA A 272 4.12 -1.20 -9.35
N LEU A 273 5.32 -0.97 -8.83
CA LEU A 273 5.52 -0.53 -7.45
C LEU A 273 5.30 0.98 -7.29
N GLU A 274 5.66 1.78 -8.30
CA GLU A 274 5.45 3.24 -8.30
C GLU A 274 3.98 3.62 -8.56
N HIS A 275 3.31 2.93 -9.48
CA HIS A 275 1.93 3.19 -9.89
C HIS A 275 1.04 1.94 -9.72
N PRO A 276 0.85 1.43 -8.49
CA PRO A 276 0.31 0.10 -8.23
C PRO A 276 -1.17 -0.11 -8.59
N LYS A 277 -1.90 0.96 -8.91
CA LYS A 277 -3.32 0.96 -9.27
C LYS A 277 -3.59 1.31 -10.75
N ASN A 278 -2.60 1.12 -11.60
CA ASN A 278 -2.70 1.37 -13.03
C ASN A 278 -2.94 0.07 -13.82
N TYR A 279 -4.05 0.00 -14.56
CA TYR A 279 -4.41 -1.20 -15.32
C TYR A 279 -3.40 -1.56 -16.42
N GLN A 280 -2.89 -0.56 -17.13
CA GLN A 280 -2.04 -0.75 -18.29
C GLN A 280 -0.71 -1.39 -17.92
N ILE A 281 -0.09 -0.98 -16.81
CA ILE A 281 1.18 -1.53 -16.32
C ILE A 281 1.02 -3.03 -16.01
N TRP A 282 0.00 -3.40 -15.24
CA TRP A 282 -0.25 -4.80 -14.89
C TRP A 282 -0.60 -5.64 -16.12
N ASN A 283 -1.41 -5.11 -17.05
CA ASN A 283 -1.74 -5.82 -18.28
C ASN A 283 -0.50 -6.01 -19.17
N TYR A 284 0.28 -4.96 -19.37
CA TYR A 284 1.49 -4.99 -20.17
C TYR A 284 2.52 -5.95 -19.57
N ARG A 285 2.66 -6.00 -18.24
CA ARG A 285 3.50 -7.01 -17.59
C ARG A 285 3.08 -8.44 -17.91
N ARG A 286 1.77 -8.73 -17.95
CA ARG A 286 1.25 -10.05 -18.38
C ARG A 286 1.64 -10.37 -19.81
N ASP A 287 1.54 -9.41 -20.71
CA ASP A 287 1.95 -9.57 -22.10
C ASP A 287 3.43 -9.94 -22.19
N ILE A 288 4.31 -9.18 -21.52
CA ILE A 288 5.75 -9.45 -21.50
C ILE A 288 6.08 -10.84 -20.95
N CYS A 289 5.47 -11.23 -19.82
CA CYS A 289 5.63 -12.58 -19.26
C CYS A 289 5.11 -13.67 -20.22
N THR A 290 4.02 -13.41 -20.94
CA THR A 290 3.45 -14.35 -21.92
C THR A 290 4.37 -14.52 -23.12
N MET A 291 4.94 -13.43 -23.63
CA MET A 291 5.92 -13.43 -24.73
C MET A 291 7.19 -14.20 -24.33
N LEU A 292 7.68 -13.99 -23.11
CA LEU A 292 8.81 -14.72 -22.54
C LEU A 292 8.50 -16.18 -22.20
N ARG A 293 7.23 -16.51 -22.01
CA ARG A 293 6.75 -17.78 -21.42
C ARG A 293 7.40 -18.05 -20.06
N ASP A 294 7.63 -16.99 -19.29
CA ASP A 294 8.25 -17.05 -17.96
C ASP A 294 7.47 -16.17 -16.98
N GLY A 295 7.06 -16.78 -15.87
CA GLY A 295 6.40 -16.10 -14.75
C GLY A 295 7.10 -16.34 -13.40
N SER A 296 8.34 -16.82 -13.42
CA SER A 296 9.09 -17.22 -12.22
C SER A 296 9.25 -16.10 -11.20
N ALA A 297 9.35 -14.85 -11.64
CA ALA A 297 9.50 -13.67 -10.79
C ALA A 297 8.17 -13.13 -10.23
N GLU A 298 7.02 -13.55 -10.76
CA GLU A 298 5.74 -12.88 -10.53
C GLU A 298 5.23 -13.03 -9.10
N LYS A 299 5.48 -14.18 -8.47
CA LYS A 299 5.17 -14.40 -7.05
C LYS A 299 5.94 -13.43 -6.15
N GLY A 300 7.19 -13.13 -6.50
CA GLY A 300 8.04 -12.18 -5.78
C GLY A 300 7.57 -10.75 -5.94
N LEU A 301 7.25 -10.32 -7.18
CA LEU A 301 6.70 -8.98 -7.42
C LEU A 301 5.40 -8.74 -6.66
N CYS A 302 4.45 -9.68 -6.73
CA CYS A 302 3.20 -9.55 -6.02
C CYS A 302 3.43 -9.43 -4.51
N ALA A 303 4.36 -10.21 -3.94
CA ALA A 303 4.72 -10.10 -2.53
C ALA A 303 5.23 -8.69 -2.16
N MET A 304 6.12 -8.11 -2.97
CA MET A 304 6.57 -6.72 -2.76
C MET A 304 5.42 -5.71 -2.85
N SER A 305 4.46 -5.92 -3.76
CA SER A 305 3.27 -5.07 -3.84
C SER A 305 2.38 -5.20 -2.59
N PHE A 306 2.29 -6.38 -1.99
CA PHE A 306 1.48 -6.63 -0.80
C PHE A 306 2.11 -6.05 0.47
N ASP A 307 3.44 -5.92 0.53
CA ASP A 307 4.13 -5.24 1.63
C ASP A 307 3.70 -3.76 1.75
N VAL A 308 3.27 -3.15 0.64
CA VAL A 308 2.76 -1.77 0.59
C VAL A 308 1.23 -1.73 0.73
N ASP A 309 0.52 -2.56 -0.03
CA ASP A 309 -0.95 -2.67 0.00
C ASP A 309 -1.35 -4.15 -0.12
N SER A 310 -1.56 -4.80 1.02
CA SER A 310 -1.93 -6.22 1.13
C SER A 310 -3.29 -6.56 0.51
N LYS A 311 -4.05 -5.54 0.08
CA LYS A 311 -5.37 -5.66 -0.55
C LYS A 311 -5.36 -5.14 -1.99
N ASN A 312 -4.20 -4.88 -2.59
CA ASN A 312 -4.09 -4.44 -3.98
C ASN A 312 -4.74 -5.46 -4.92
N TYR A 313 -5.86 -5.06 -5.54
CA TYR A 313 -6.65 -5.91 -6.41
C TYR A 313 -5.89 -6.36 -7.67
N HIS A 314 -5.11 -5.46 -8.27
CA HIS A 314 -4.34 -5.77 -9.47
C HIS A 314 -3.25 -6.81 -9.17
N ALA A 315 -2.53 -6.66 -8.06
CA ALA A 315 -1.50 -7.60 -7.63
C ALA A 315 -2.09 -8.98 -7.32
N TRP A 316 -3.25 -9.07 -6.64
CA TRP A 316 -3.93 -10.34 -6.42
C TRP A 316 -4.42 -10.99 -7.72
N ALA A 317 -5.07 -10.21 -8.60
CA ALA A 317 -5.51 -10.71 -9.90
C ALA A 317 -4.34 -11.17 -10.77
N HIS A 318 -3.22 -10.45 -10.72
CA HIS A 318 -1.98 -10.79 -11.42
C HIS A 318 -1.34 -12.06 -10.86
N ARG A 319 -1.27 -12.20 -9.53
CA ARG A 319 -0.77 -13.42 -8.90
C ARG A 319 -1.58 -14.64 -9.32
N GLN A 320 -2.91 -14.56 -9.29
CA GLN A 320 -3.78 -15.67 -9.73
C GLN A 320 -3.54 -16.03 -11.19
N TRP A 321 -3.44 -15.02 -12.08
CA TRP A 321 -3.11 -15.24 -13.47
C TRP A 321 -1.75 -15.93 -13.63
N ALA A 322 -0.70 -15.44 -12.97
CA ALA A 322 0.64 -15.99 -13.10
C ALA A 322 0.72 -17.43 -12.55
N VAL A 323 0.17 -17.67 -11.36
CA VAL A 323 0.10 -18.99 -10.74
C VAL A 323 -0.62 -19.99 -11.64
N LYS A 324 -1.76 -19.61 -12.21
CA LYS A 324 -2.53 -20.48 -13.11
C LYS A 324 -1.81 -20.73 -14.44
N THR A 325 -1.30 -19.68 -15.06
CA THR A 325 -0.70 -19.73 -16.41
C THR A 325 0.60 -20.51 -16.42
N PHE A 326 1.45 -20.30 -15.41
CA PHE A 326 2.77 -20.93 -15.31
C PHE A 326 2.82 -22.11 -14.32
N ARG A 327 1.65 -22.54 -13.81
CA ARG A 327 1.50 -23.66 -12.86
C ARG A 327 2.34 -23.52 -11.58
N LEU A 328 2.45 -22.30 -11.05
CA LEU A 328 3.28 -21.96 -9.87
C LEU A 328 2.53 -22.18 -8.55
N TRP A 329 1.92 -23.34 -8.37
CA TRP A 329 1.07 -23.67 -7.22
C TRP A 329 1.85 -23.90 -5.92
N ASP A 330 3.09 -24.40 -6.03
CA ASP A 330 3.94 -24.72 -4.88
C ASP A 330 4.14 -23.51 -3.97
N GLY A 331 3.91 -23.66 -2.66
CA GLY A 331 4.07 -22.59 -1.69
C GLY A 331 2.91 -21.59 -1.60
N GLU A 332 1.83 -21.73 -2.38
CA GLU A 332 0.73 -20.76 -2.37
C GLU A 332 -0.16 -20.86 -1.12
N LEU A 333 -0.37 -22.04 -0.54
CA LEU A 333 -1.14 -22.17 0.70
C LEU A 333 -0.35 -21.64 1.89
N GLU A 334 0.96 -21.89 1.93
CA GLU A 334 1.88 -21.34 2.92
C GLU A 334 1.91 -19.81 2.84
N PHE A 335 1.89 -19.27 1.62
CA PHE A 335 1.77 -17.83 1.40
C PHE A 335 0.44 -17.28 1.91
N VAL A 336 -0.68 -17.94 1.62
CA VAL A 336 -2.01 -17.58 2.17
C VAL A 336 -2.00 -17.59 3.69
N ASP A 337 -1.45 -18.64 4.30
CA ASP A 337 -1.39 -18.77 5.75
C ASP A 337 -0.54 -17.67 6.38
N LYS A 338 0.58 -17.28 5.75
CA LYS A 338 1.35 -16.09 6.15
C LYS A 338 0.47 -14.83 6.11
N MET A 339 -0.21 -14.57 5.00
CA MET A 339 -1.05 -13.37 4.85
C MET A 339 -2.21 -13.32 5.86
N LEU A 340 -2.82 -14.47 6.16
CA LEU A 340 -3.90 -14.58 7.15
C LEU A 340 -3.41 -14.57 8.60
N LEU A 341 -2.16 -14.95 8.86
CA LEU A 341 -1.51 -14.78 10.15
C LEU A 341 -1.26 -13.28 10.44
N GLU A 342 -0.86 -12.53 9.41
CA GLU A 342 -0.66 -11.07 9.52
C GLU A 342 -1.98 -10.30 9.64
N ASP A 343 -2.98 -10.63 8.81
CA ASP A 343 -4.34 -10.08 8.91
C ASP A 343 -5.39 -11.13 8.56
N VAL A 344 -5.98 -11.76 9.58
CA VAL A 344 -7.07 -12.74 9.41
C VAL A 344 -8.31 -12.12 8.76
N ARG A 345 -8.47 -10.79 8.75
CA ARG A 345 -9.58 -10.07 8.08
C ARG A 345 -9.28 -9.72 6.62
N ASN A 346 -8.13 -10.14 6.08
CA ASN A 346 -7.80 -9.91 4.68
C ASN A 346 -8.64 -10.80 3.76
N ASN A 347 -9.79 -10.27 3.29
CA ASN A 347 -10.69 -11.00 2.40
C ASN A 347 -10.03 -11.38 1.06
N SER A 348 -9.02 -10.65 0.59
CA SER A 348 -8.29 -11.02 -0.62
C SER A 348 -7.46 -12.29 -0.42
N ALA A 349 -6.88 -12.48 0.76
CA ALA A 349 -6.18 -13.72 1.13
C ALA A 349 -7.17 -14.91 1.28
N TRP A 350 -8.35 -14.69 1.86
CA TRP A 350 -9.42 -15.71 1.89
C TRP A 350 -9.89 -16.11 0.48
N ASN A 351 -10.09 -15.13 -0.40
CA ASN A 351 -10.40 -15.39 -1.81
C ASN A 351 -9.27 -16.14 -2.51
N HIS A 352 -8.01 -15.80 -2.22
CA HIS A 352 -6.87 -16.51 -2.78
C HIS A 352 -6.76 -17.94 -2.25
N ARG A 353 -7.09 -18.19 -0.97
CA ARG A 353 -7.22 -19.55 -0.43
C ARG A 353 -8.23 -20.37 -1.22
N TRP A 354 -9.43 -19.82 -1.42
CA TRP A 354 -10.49 -20.46 -2.22
C TRP A 354 -10.00 -20.79 -3.63
N PHE A 355 -9.31 -19.84 -4.28
CA PHE A 355 -8.70 -20.03 -5.59
C PHE A 355 -7.68 -21.17 -5.60
N VAL A 356 -6.73 -21.18 -4.67
CA VAL A 356 -5.67 -22.22 -4.61
C VAL A 356 -6.28 -23.59 -4.35
N VAL A 357 -7.13 -23.71 -3.33
CA VAL A 357 -7.76 -24.99 -2.96
C VAL A 357 -8.57 -25.56 -4.12
N ASN A 358 -9.39 -24.75 -4.80
CA ASN A 358 -10.20 -25.23 -5.92
C ASN A 358 -9.40 -25.67 -7.16
N ASN A 359 -8.16 -25.21 -7.31
CA ASN A 359 -7.32 -25.56 -8.47
C ASN A 359 -6.25 -26.60 -8.14
N THR A 360 -6.09 -27.00 -6.87
CA THR A 360 -5.02 -27.93 -6.44
C THR A 360 -5.58 -29.13 -5.68
N LEU A 361 -5.85 -28.97 -4.38
CA LEU A 361 -6.36 -30.01 -3.49
C LEU A 361 -7.78 -30.45 -3.84
N GLY A 362 -8.57 -29.54 -4.41
CA GLY A 362 -9.97 -29.73 -4.72
C GLY A 362 -10.89 -29.60 -3.51
N LEU A 363 -12.19 -29.51 -3.80
CA LEU A 363 -13.31 -29.58 -2.84
C LEU A 363 -14.29 -30.69 -3.24
N ALA A 364 -13.77 -31.74 -3.90
CA ALA A 364 -14.59 -32.79 -4.50
C ALA A 364 -15.14 -33.76 -3.45
N THR A 365 -14.33 -34.10 -2.45
CA THR A 365 -14.70 -35.06 -1.39
C THR A 365 -15.25 -34.37 -0.15
N MET A 366 -15.91 -35.13 0.72
CA MET A 366 -16.37 -34.59 2.01
C MET A 366 -15.20 -34.37 2.96
N GLU A 367 -14.16 -35.20 2.87
CA GLU A 367 -12.92 -35.08 3.63
C GLU A 367 -12.20 -33.76 3.30
N ASP A 368 -12.13 -33.39 2.01
CA ASP A 368 -11.54 -32.11 1.58
C ASP A 368 -12.29 -30.91 2.15
N ARG A 369 -13.62 -30.97 2.12
CA ARG A 369 -14.47 -29.92 2.69
C ARG A 369 -14.33 -29.86 4.20
N GLN A 370 -14.32 -31.01 4.88
CA GLN A 370 -14.18 -31.07 6.34
C GLN A 370 -12.86 -30.46 6.82
N ARG A 371 -11.75 -30.68 6.08
CA ARG A 371 -10.46 -30.03 6.33
C ARG A 371 -10.58 -28.51 6.28
N GLU A 372 -11.17 -27.96 5.23
CA GLU A 372 -11.31 -26.51 5.05
C GLU A 372 -12.36 -25.89 5.99
N VAL A 373 -13.42 -26.63 6.34
CA VAL A 373 -14.38 -26.24 7.39
C VAL A 373 -13.66 -26.15 8.73
N GLY A 374 -12.82 -27.13 9.07
CA GLY A 374 -11.99 -27.10 10.28
C GLY A 374 -11.08 -25.87 10.32
N TYR A 375 -10.40 -25.58 9.21
CA TYR A 375 -9.56 -24.37 9.08
C TYR A 375 -10.37 -23.08 9.28
N ALA A 376 -11.54 -22.97 8.63
CA ALA A 376 -12.40 -21.79 8.77
C ALA A 376 -12.88 -21.60 10.22
N LEU A 377 -13.28 -22.68 10.90
CA LEU A 377 -13.70 -22.65 12.30
C LEU A 377 -12.56 -22.24 13.24
N GLU A 378 -11.33 -22.69 12.99
CA GLU A 378 -10.14 -22.24 13.72
C GLU A 378 -9.95 -20.72 13.59
N LYS A 379 -10.05 -20.17 12.37
CA LYS A 379 -9.90 -18.72 12.16
C LYS A 379 -11.09 -17.91 12.70
N ILE A 380 -12.30 -18.46 12.71
CA ILE A 380 -13.47 -17.87 13.37
C ILE A 380 -13.22 -17.76 14.88
N ALA A 381 -12.67 -18.81 15.51
CA ALA A 381 -12.38 -18.80 16.94
C ALA A 381 -11.36 -17.70 17.34
N MET A 382 -10.45 -17.33 16.43
CA MET A 382 -9.52 -16.22 16.64
C MET A 382 -10.20 -14.84 16.58
N ALA A 383 -11.26 -14.69 15.78
CA ALA A 383 -11.96 -13.42 15.59
C ALA A 383 -13.43 -13.65 15.17
N VAL A 384 -14.31 -13.89 16.14
CA VAL A 384 -15.71 -14.28 15.87
C VAL A 384 -16.51 -13.22 15.09
N HIS A 385 -16.15 -11.94 15.17
CA HIS A 385 -16.75 -10.85 14.40
C HIS A 385 -16.04 -10.56 13.06
N ASN A 386 -15.17 -11.46 12.58
CA ASN A 386 -14.58 -11.33 11.26
C ASN A 386 -15.46 -12.01 10.22
N GLU A 387 -16.08 -11.24 9.33
CA GLU A 387 -16.99 -11.74 8.30
C GLU A 387 -16.32 -12.69 7.29
N SER A 388 -15.05 -12.46 6.95
CA SER A 388 -14.36 -13.18 5.87
C SER A 388 -14.34 -14.71 6.03
N PRO A 389 -13.93 -15.29 7.17
CA PRO A 389 -13.97 -16.74 7.38
C PRO A 389 -15.40 -17.29 7.46
N TRP A 390 -16.40 -16.51 7.90
CA TRP A 390 -17.81 -16.94 7.85
C TRP A 390 -18.30 -17.04 6.41
N ASN A 391 -17.94 -16.08 5.55
CA ASN A 391 -18.27 -16.11 4.13
C ASN A 391 -17.56 -17.28 3.41
N TYR A 392 -16.30 -17.54 3.75
CA TYR A 392 -15.56 -18.71 3.26
C TYR A 392 -16.25 -20.02 3.69
N LEU A 393 -16.58 -20.16 4.98
CA LEU A 393 -17.30 -21.31 5.53
C LEU A 393 -18.63 -21.56 4.81
N ARG A 394 -19.43 -20.51 4.60
CA ARG A 394 -20.70 -20.57 3.86
C ARG A 394 -20.49 -21.06 2.42
N GLY A 395 -19.41 -20.63 1.76
CA GLY A 395 -19.03 -21.11 0.44
C GLY A 395 -18.71 -22.60 0.41
N LEU A 396 -17.99 -23.10 1.43
CA LEU A 396 -17.59 -24.51 1.54
C LEU A 396 -18.77 -25.47 1.73
N VAL A 397 -19.77 -25.06 2.51
CA VAL A 397 -20.90 -25.94 2.89
C VAL A 397 -22.11 -25.79 1.98
N ARG A 398 -22.09 -24.86 1.02
CA ARG A 398 -23.18 -24.65 0.07
C ARG A 398 -23.47 -25.95 -0.72
N GLY A 399 -24.71 -26.41 -0.67
CA GLY A 399 -25.15 -27.69 -1.26
C GLY A 399 -24.85 -28.93 -0.42
N HIS A 400 -24.16 -28.78 0.71
CA HIS A 400 -23.80 -29.85 1.65
C HIS A 400 -24.24 -29.49 3.09
N GLU A 401 -25.21 -28.59 3.23
CA GLU A 401 -25.56 -28.01 4.53
C GLU A 401 -26.01 -29.08 5.53
N ALA A 402 -26.75 -30.10 5.07
CA ALA A 402 -27.22 -31.19 5.91
C ALA A 402 -26.07 -31.99 6.57
N THR A 403 -24.98 -32.20 5.85
CA THR A 403 -23.79 -32.92 6.34
C THR A 403 -23.11 -32.17 7.48
N PHE A 404 -23.00 -30.84 7.37
CA PHE A 404 -22.29 -30.01 8.36
C PHE A 404 -23.22 -29.39 9.40
N ALA A 405 -24.54 -29.54 9.27
CA ALA A 405 -25.54 -28.83 10.08
C ALA A 405 -25.34 -29.06 11.59
N ALA A 406 -25.12 -30.30 12.02
CA ALA A 406 -24.96 -30.62 13.44
C ALA A 406 -23.74 -29.89 14.05
N GLN A 407 -22.56 -30.04 13.42
CA GLN A 407 -21.32 -29.38 13.86
C GLN A 407 -21.45 -27.85 13.86
N LEU A 408 -22.00 -27.28 12.78
CA LEU A 408 -22.08 -25.83 12.65
C LEU A 408 -23.12 -25.21 13.57
N LYS A 409 -24.26 -25.89 13.81
CA LYS A 409 -25.24 -25.44 14.81
C LYS A 409 -24.63 -25.41 16.20
N GLU A 410 -23.98 -26.50 16.61
CA GLU A 410 -23.32 -26.60 17.91
C GLU A 410 -22.29 -25.47 18.09
N LYS A 411 -21.41 -25.27 17.10
CA LYS A 411 -20.38 -24.21 17.17
C LYS A 411 -20.96 -22.81 17.18
N SER A 412 -21.95 -22.51 16.33
CA SER A 412 -22.58 -21.19 16.30
C SER A 412 -23.38 -20.91 17.58
N GLN A 413 -24.04 -21.90 18.17
CA GLN A 413 -24.70 -21.77 19.47
C GLN A 413 -23.69 -21.50 20.58
N GLN A 414 -22.57 -22.25 20.64
CA GLN A 414 -21.48 -22.00 21.59
C GLN A 414 -20.95 -20.55 21.47
N ILE A 415 -20.75 -20.07 20.25
CA ILE A 415 -20.31 -18.69 20.00
C ILE A 415 -21.34 -17.68 20.48
N LEU A 416 -22.64 -17.88 20.24
CA LEU A 416 -23.69 -16.96 20.69
C LEU A 416 -23.87 -16.95 22.22
N VAL A 417 -23.51 -18.02 22.93
CA VAL A 417 -23.47 -18.02 24.40
C VAL A 417 -22.39 -17.05 24.90
N THR A 418 -21.21 -17.03 24.27
CA THR A 418 -20.08 -16.17 24.68
C THR A 418 -20.10 -14.78 24.05
N SER A 419 -20.69 -14.64 22.87
CA SER A 419 -20.74 -13.44 22.04
C SER A 419 -22.13 -13.31 21.40
N PRO A 420 -23.16 -12.92 22.18
CA PRO A 420 -24.55 -12.87 21.71
C PRO A 420 -24.79 -11.88 20.55
N ASP A 421 -23.90 -10.90 20.40
CA ASP A 421 -23.90 -9.90 19.34
C ASP A 421 -23.19 -10.37 18.05
N CYS A 422 -22.72 -11.63 17.98
CA CYS A 422 -22.11 -12.19 16.79
C CYS A 422 -23.17 -12.44 15.69
N ILE A 423 -23.43 -11.41 14.89
CA ILE A 423 -24.42 -11.45 13.80
C ILE A 423 -24.16 -12.57 12.79
N PHE A 424 -22.90 -12.96 12.58
CA PHE A 424 -22.53 -13.97 11.58
C PHE A 424 -22.89 -15.39 12.04
N ALA A 425 -22.72 -15.68 13.33
CA ALA A 425 -23.14 -16.94 13.93
C ALA A 425 -24.67 -17.06 13.93
N ALA A 426 -25.37 -16.00 14.34
CA ALA A 426 -26.84 -15.94 14.29
C ALA A 426 -27.36 -16.12 12.86
N ALA A 427 -26.80 -15.39 11.89
CA ALA A 427 -27.16 -15.52 10.49
C ALA A 427 -26.91 -16.93 9.94
N LEU A 428 -25.85 -17.62 10.38
CA LEU A 428 -25.57 -19.00 9.93
C LEU A 428 -26.59 -19.98 10.49
N LEU A 429 -26.95 -19.84 11.76
CA LEU A 429 -28.00 -20.65 12.38
C LEU A 429 -29.34 -20.47 11.69
N VAL A 430 -29.72 -19.23 11.37
CA VAL A 430 -30.94 -18.94 10.61
C VAL A 430 -30.95 -19.71 9.28
N ASP A 431 -29.84 -19.73 8.54
CA ASP A 431 -29.76 -20.47 7.28
C ASP A 431 -29.88 -22.00 7.48
N LEU A 432 -29.21 -22.53 8.50
CA LEU A 432 -29.22 -23.97 8.79
C LEU A 432 -30.60 -24.45 9.29
N TYR A 433 -31.28 -23.66 10.13
CA TYR A 433 -32.63 -23.96 10.60
C TYR A 433 -33.68 -23.79 9.51
N ALA A 434 -33.58 -22.75 8.69
CA ALA A 434 -34.47 -22.57 7.53
C ALA A 434 -34.34 -23.74 6.54
N LYS A 435 -33.14 -24.31 6.38
CA LYS A 435 -32.90 -25.50 5.56
C LYS A 435 -33.46 -26.78 6.18
N GLU A 436 -33.41 -26.90 7.50
CA GLU A 436 -34.01 -28.03 8.23
C GLU A 436 -35.54 -28.05 8.08
N GLY A 437 -36.19 -26.91 8.31
CA GLY A 437 -37.62 -26.73 8.02
C GLY A 437 -38.59 -27.44 8.98
N THR A 438 -38.09 -28.01 10.08
CA THR A 438 -38.90 -28.52 11.21
C THR A 438 -39.53 -27.35 11.98
N GLU A 439 -40.62 -27.61 12.70
CA GLU A 439 -41.34 -26.57 13.45
C GLU A 439 -40.42 -25.88 14.48
N ASP A 440 -39.72 -26.68 15.29
CA ASP A 440 -38.77 -26.18 16.29
C ASP A 440 -37.60 -25.38 15.67
N ALA A 441 -37.10 -25.80 14.50
CA ALA A 441 -36.04 -25.09 13.80
C ALA A 441 -36.55 -23.74 13.27
N LEU A 442 -37.75 -23.69 12.70
CA LEU A 442 -38.33 -22.45 12.17
C LEU A 442 -38.66 -21.46 13.29
N GLU A 443 -39.12 -21.94 14.45
CA GLU A 443 -39.29 -21.11 15.64
C GLU A 443 -37.95 -20.52 16.10
N SER A 444 -36.92 -21.36 16.18
CA SER A 444 -35.56 -20.93 16.53
C SER A 444 -34.98 -19.91 15.53
N ALA A 445 -35.21 -20.11 14.24
CA ALA A 445 -34.82 -19.16 13.18
C ALA A 445 -35.56 -17.82 13.31
N SER A 446 -36.87 -17.86 13.58
CA SER A 446 -37.70 -16.66 13.74
C SER A 446 -37.22 -15.81 14.90
N LYS A 447 -36.93 -16.42 16.05
CA LYS A 447 -36.37 -15.73 17.21
C LYS A 447 -35.04 -15.05 16.91
N LEU A 448 -34.13 -15.74 16.23
CA LEU A 448 -32.84 -15.16 15.82
C LEU A 448 -33.02 -14.00 14.83
N LEU A 449 -33.97 -14.11 13.90
CA LEU A 449 -34.28 -13.04 12.94
C LEU A 449 -34.84 -11.80 13.63
N GLU A 450 -35.69 -11.96 14.64
CA GLU A 450 -36.17 -10.83 15.45
C GLU A 450 -35.02 -10.13 16.18
N THR A 451 -34.11 -10.88 16.81
CA THR A 451 -32.91 -10.32 17.46
C THR A 451 -31.98 -9.63 16.47
N LEU A 452 -31.76 -10.21 15.29
CA LEU A 452 -30.97 -9.60 14.22
C LEU A 452 -31.59 -8.28 13.73
N MET A 453 -32.91 -8.27 13.54
CA MET A 453 -33.64 -7.11 13.02
C MET A 453 -33.73 -5.95 14.01
N ASN A 454 -33.88 -6.25 15.30
CA ASN A 454 -34.23 -5.25 16.32
C ASN A 454 -33.07 -4.88 17.23
N ASP A 455 -32.09 -5.78 17.43
CA ASP A 455 -31.07 -5.61 18.47
C ASP A 455 -29.63 -5.59 17.91
N THR A 456 -29.27 -6.50 17.01
CA THR A 456 -27.84 -6.76 16.69
C THR A 456 -27.39 -6.37 15.27
N ASP A 457 -28.26 -6.40 14.26
CA ASP A 457 -27.94 -6.05 12.86
C ASP A 457 -29.02 -5.14 12.23
N CYS A 458 -29.39 -4.09 12.97
CA CYS A 458 -30.50 -3.19 12.61
C CYS A 458 -30.30 -2.50 11.24
N VAL A 459 -29.05 -2.33 10.78
CA VAL A 459 -28.75 -1.78 9.46
C VAL A 459 -29.30 -2.65 8.32
N ARG A 460 -29.43 -3.97 8.55
CA ARG A 460 -30.02 -4.94 7.62
C ARG A 460 -31.46 -5.34 8.00
N LYS A 461 -32.17 -4.53 8.80
CA LYS A 461 -33.56 -4.80 9.24
C LYS A 461 -34.48 -5.23 8.10
N ALA A 462 -34.50 -4.50 6.99
CA ALA A 462 -35.34 -4.83 5.84
C ALA A 462 -35.01 -6.21 5.25
N TYR A 463 -33.73 -6.59 5.23
CA TYR A 463 -33.30 -7.91 4.79
C TYR A 463 -33.76 -9.00 5.76
N TRP A 464 -33.61 -8.80 7.07
CA TRP A 464 -34.08 -9.78 8.07
C TRP A 464 -35.60 -9.93 8.08
N GLN A 465 -36.35 -8.86 7.87
CA GLN A 465 -37.80 -8.90 7.69
C GLN A 465 -38.20 -9.73 6.46
N PHE A 466 -37.49 -9.56 5.34
CA PHE A 466 -37.66 -10.38 4.14
C PHE A 466 -37.30 -11.86 4.39
N ARG A 467 -36.23 -12.12 5.14
CA ARG A 467 -35.85 -13.49 5.52
C ARG A 467 -36.90 -14.16 6.40
N LEU A 468 -37.53 -13.41 7.32
CA LEU A 468 -38.62 -13.90 8.17
C LEU A 468 -39.85 -14.27 7.35
N SER A 469 -40.27 -13.42 6.40
CA SER A 469 -41.44 -13.67 5.56
C SER A 469 -41.26 -14.83 4.57
N THR A 470 -40.03 -15.33 4.40
CA THR A 470 -39.68 -16.42 3.47
C THR A 470 -39.40 -17.75 4.15
N LEU A 471 -39.48 -17.83 5.49
CA LEU A 471 -39.44 -19.10 6.21
C LEU A 471 -40.65 -19.97 5.81
N LYS A 472 -40.37 -21.21 5.40
CA LYS A 472 -41.40 -22.18 5.00
C LYS A 472 -41.14 -23.53 5.65
N ARG A 473 -42.21 -24.18 6.11
CA ARG A 473 -42.16 -25.59 6.54
C ARG A 473 -41.76 -26.46 5.36
N ARG A 474 -40.86 -27.42 5.57
CA ARG A 474 -40.66 -28.51 4.62
C ARG A 474 -41.75 -29.55 4.89
N GLU A 475 -42.60 -29.80 3.90
CA GLU A 475 -43.56 -30.90 3.90
C GLU A 475 -42.87 -32.27 3.90
#